data_AF-A0A0M8TKS6-F1
#
_entry.id   AF-A0A0M8TKS6-F1
#
_cell.length_a   1.000
_cell.length_b   1.000
_cell.length_c   1.000
_cell.angle_alpha   90.00
_cell.angle_beta   90.00
_cell.angle_gamma   90.00
#
_symmetry.space_group_name_H-M   'P 1'
#
loop_
_entity.id
_entity.type
_entity.pdbx_description
1 polymer ?
#
loop_
_entity_poly.entity_id
_entity_poly.type
_entity_poly.pdbx_seq_one_letter_code
_entity_poly.pdbx_strand_id
1 'polypeptide(L)' 'MPAYLVIHPRGQKRDDVLIEGDDITLTIQGSWAVLADTEGVCLAIPSGQGASIQRIDPPEELADQTGALNK' A
#
# COMPACT_ATOMS: atom_id res chain seq x y z
N MET A 1 3.19 -5.77 8.83
CA MET A 1 2.26 -4.65 8.60
C MET A 1 2.55 -3.97 7.26
N PRO A 2 1.78 -4.27 6.19
CA PRO A 2 1.91 -3.59 4.91
C PRO A 2 1.50 -2.11 4.98
N ALA A 3 2.14 -1.30 4.15
CA ALA A 3 1.93 0.14 4.10
C ALA A 3 1.96 0.65 2.65
N TYR A 4 0.99 1.48 2.29
CA TYR A 4 0.84 2.04 0.94
C TYR A 4 0.79 3.56 0.99
N LEU A 5 1.65 4.21 0.20
CA LEU A 5 1.64 5.64 -0.03
C LEU A 5 0.98 5.94 -1.39
N VAL A 6 -0.08 6.73 -1.35
CA VAL A 6 -0.80 7.22 -2.51
C VAL A 6 -0.42 8.67 -2.75
N ILE A 7 0.25 8.92 -3.87
CA ILE A 7 0.73 10.24 -4.27
C ILE A 7 -0.16 10.78 -5.38
N HIS A 8 -0.82 11.91 -5.14
CA HIS A 8 -1.67 12.55 -6.14
C HIS A 8 -0.87 13.54 -7.00
N PRO A 9 -1.17 13.69 -8.30
CA PRO A 9 -0.45 14.63 -9.14
C PRO A 9 -0.68 16.08 -8.69
N ARG A 10 0.40 16.87 -8.68
CA ARG A 10 0.38 18.31 -8.35
C ARG A 10 -0.58 19.03 -9.29
N GLY A 11 -1.73 19.45 -8.76
CA GLY A 11 -2.83 20.05 -9.52
C GLY A 11 -4.20 19.54 -9.11
N GLN A 12 -4.27 18.34 -8.51
CA GLN A 12 -5.44 17.94 -7.75
C GLN A 12 -5.36 18.49 -6.32
N LYS A 13 -6.48 19.03 -5.83
CA LYS A 13 -6.66 19.44 -4.43
C LYS A 13 -6.83 18.23 -3.51
N ARG A 14 -5.96 17.23 -3.63
CA ARG A 14 -5.91 16.06 -2.77
C ARG A 14 -4.49 15.89 -2.26
N ASP A 15 -4.39 15.76 -0.95
CA ASP A 15 -3.14 15.45 -0.28
C ASP A 15 -2.71 14.01 -0.54
N ASP A 16 -1.43 13.75 -0.31
CA ASP A 16 -0.87 12.41 -0.32
C ASP A 16 -1.43 11.62 0.87
N VAL A 17 -1.73 10.34 0.66
CA VAL A 17 -2.39 9.50 1.67
C VAL A 17 -1.52 8.30 1.98
N LEU A 18 -1.23 8.10 3.26
CA LEU A 18 -0.59 6.89 3.78
C LEU A 18 -1.66 5.97 4.38
N ILE A 19 -1.65 4.70 3.97
CA ILE A 19 -2.58 3.67 4.47
C ILE A 19 -1.75 2.51 5.01
N GLU A 20 -1.93 2.19 6.29
CA GLU A 20 -1.16 1.19 7.04
C GLU A 20 -2.10 0.26 7.80
N GLY A 21 -1.80 -1.03 7.81
CA GLY A 21 -2.67 -2.03 8.45
C GLY A 21 -2.21 -3.44 8.13
N ASP A 22 -2.38 -4.38 9.06
CA ASP A 22 -1.87 -5.75 8.90
C ASP A 22 -2.55 -6.53 7.77
N ASP A 23 -3.82 -6.24 7.50
CA ASP A 23 -4.65 -6.94 6.50
C ASP A 23 -4.95 -6.10 5.24
N ILE A 24 -4.22 -5.00 5.01
CA ILE A 24 -4.49 -4.16 3.84
C ILE A 24 -4.12 -4.89 2.55
N THR A 25 -5.10 -4.95 1.66
CA THR A 25 -4.97 -5.52 0.32
C THR A 25 -5.22 -4.45 -0.73
N LEU A 26 -4.30 -4.34 -1.70
CA LEU A 26 -4.48 -3.55 -2.92
C LEU A 26 -4.98 -4.46 -4.05
N THR A 27 -6.17 -4.18 -4.57
CA THR A 27 -6.76 -4.90 -5.71
C THR A 27 -7.05 -3.94 -6.86
N ILE A 28 -6.75 -4.35 -8.10
CA ILE A 28 -7.16 -3.62 -9.30
C ILE A 28 -8.46 -4.23 -9.82
N GLN A 29 -9.55 -3.48 -9.75
CA GLN A 29 -10.87 -3.88 -10.25
C GLN A 29 -11.29 -2.97 -11.41
N GLY A 30 -11.15 -3.46 -12.64
CA GLY A 30 -11.45 -2.68 -13.84
C GLY A 30 -10.58 -1.42 -13.93
N SER A 31 -11.22 -0.25 -13.95
CA SER A 31 -10.55 1.06 -13.98
C SER A 31 -10.27 1.63 -12.58
N TRP A 32 -10.25 0.81 -11.54
CA TRP A 32 -10.08 1.25 -10.16
C TRP A 32 -8.97 0.48 -9.44
N ALA A 33 -8.16 1.20 -8.69
CA ALA A 33 -7.31 0.65 -7.64
C ALA A 33 -8.05 0.78 -6.31
N VAL A 34 -8.27 -0.33 -5.63
CA VAL A 34 -9.04 -0.41 -4.38
C VAL A 34 -8.13 -0.95 -3.28
N LEU A 35 -7.92 -0.14 -2.24
CA LEU A 35 -7.33 -0.56 -0.98
C LEU A 35 -8.46 -0.89 -0.01
N ALA A 36 -8.41 -2.09 0.53
CA ALA A 36 -9.38 -2.61 1.47
C ALA A 36 -8.69 -3.37 2.60
N ASP A 37 -9.27 -3.31 3.79
CA ASP A 37 -8.89 -4.06 4.97
C ASP A 37 -10.03 -5.02 5.36
N THR A 38 -9.98 -5.59 6.56
CA THR A 38 -11.01 -6.53 7.04
C THR A 38 -12.35 -5.86 7.32
N GLU A 39 -12.37 -4.55 7.58
CA GLU A 39 -13.61 -3.79 7.82
C GLU A 39 -14.26 -3.28 6.52
N GLY A 40 -13.52 -3.19 5.42
CA GLY A 40 -14.06 -2.85 4.10
C GLY A 40 -13.11 -2.04 3.22
N VAL A 41 -13.67 -1.19 2.36
CA VAL A 41 -12.88 -0.35 1.45
C VAL A 41 -12.35 0.87 2.20
N CYS A 42 -11.03 0.98 2.34
CA CYS A 42 -10.38 2.16 2.90
C CYS A 42 -10.26 3.29 1.86
N LEU A 43 -9.87 2.94 0.63
CA LEU A 43 -9.66 3.92 -0.44
C LEU A 43 -9.87 3.30 -1.83
N ALA A 44 -10.57 4.02 -2.71
CA ALA A 44 -10.71 3.65 -4.12
C ALA A 44 -10.28 4.81 -5.03
N ILE A 45 -9.40 4.51 -5.99
CA ILE A 45 -8.78 5.47 -6.89
C ILE A 45 -9.08 5.07 -8.34
N PRO A 46 -9.76 5.89 -9.14
CA PRO A 46 -9.94 5.63 -10.56
C PRO A 46 -8.61 5.83 -11.31
N SER A 47 -8.34 4.97 -12.28
CA SER A 47 -7.11 4.96 -13.08
C SER A 47 -6.87 6.27 -13.84
N GLY A 48 -7.93 7.00 -14.19
CA GLY A 48 -7.86 8.31 -14.85
C GLY A 48 -7.36 9.44 -13.95
N GLN A 49 -7.22 9.22 -12.64
CA GLN A 49 -6.78 10.24 -11.68
C GLN A 49 -5.26 10.48 -11.72
N GLY A 50 -4.49 9.56 -12.31
CA GLY A 50 -3.04 9.67 -12.44
C GLY A 50 -2.29 9.60 -11.10
N ALA A 51 -2.90 9.05 -10.05
CA ALA A 51 -2.25 8.84 -8.76
C ALA A 51 -1.22 7.70 -8.85
N SER A 52 -0.11 7.85 -8.12
CA SER A 52 0.90 6.80 -7.97
C SER A 52 0.68 6.09 -6.64
N ILE A 53 0.63 4.75 -6.66
CA ILE A 53 0.46 3.93 -5.46
C ILE A 53 1.76 3.17 -5.26
N GLN A 54 2.41 3.38 -4.12
CA GLN A 54 3.68 2.75 -3.77
C GLN A 54 3.52 1.96 -2.48
N ARG A 55 3.96 0.70 -2.49
CA ARG A 55 4.09 -0.09 -1.27
C ARG A 55 5.40 0.30 -0.58
N ILE A 56 5.33 0.73 0.67
CA ILE A 56 6.46 1.29 1.44
C ILE A 56 6.80 0.48 2.69
N ASP A 57 6.10 -0.63 2.96
CA ASP A 57 6.51 -1.50 4.07
C ASP A 57 7.91 -2.07 3.84
N PRO A 58 8.69 -2.26 4.93
CA PRO A 58 9.99 -2.87 4.84
C PRO A 58 9.85 -4.29 4.26
N PRO A 59 10.72 -4.71 3.33
CA PRO A 59 10.72 -6.07 2.84
C PRO A 59 10.90 -7.02 4.03
N GLU A 60 10.05 -8.02 4.15
CA GLU A 60 10.02 -9.02 5.23
C GLU A 60 11.28 -9.93 5.27
N GLU A 61 12.30 -9.62 4.46
CA GLU A 61 13.45 -10.48 4.18
C GLU A 61 14.70 -10.22 5.05
N LEU A 62 14.52 -9.65 6.26
CA LEU A 62 15.62 -9.53 7.22
C LEU A 62 15.26 -9.93 8.66
N ALA A 63 14.25 -10.79 8.85
CA ALA A 63 13.90 -11.31 10.17
C ALA A 63 14.42 -12.74 10.45
N ASP A 64 14.84 -13.50 9.43
CA ASP A 64 15.02 -14.96 9.55
C ASP A 64 16.42 -15.48 9.13
N GLN A 65 17.52 -14.74 9.32
CA GLN A 65 18.87 -15.22 8.95
C GLN A 65 19.99 -15.06 9.99
N THR A 66 19.73 -14.61 11.22
CA THR A 66 20.78 -14.49 12.27
C THR A 66 20.65 -15.54 13.38
N GLY A 67 20.36 -16.80 13.04
CA GLY A 67 20.15 -17.87 14.02
C GLY A 67 20.84 -19.21 13.74
N ALA A 68 21.66 -19.33 12.70
CA ALA A 68 22.20 -20.63 12.27
C ALA A 68 23.70 -20.58 11.90
N LEU A 69 24.57 -20.25 12.86
CA LEU A 69 25.99 -20.66 12.96
C LEU A 69 26.54 -20.03 14.26
N ASN A 70 26.85 -20.73 15.35
CA ASN A 70 27.91 -21.73 15.44
C ASN A 70 27.64 -22.72 16.59
N LYS A 71 27.90 -23.99 16.27
CA LYS A 71 28.11 -25.10 17.21
C LYS A 71 29.59 -25.17 17.58
#